data_AF-A0AAP0RCZ8-F1
#
_entry.id   AF-A0AAP0RCZ8-F1
#
_cell.length_a   1.000
_cell.length_b   1.000
_cell.length_c   1.000
_cell.angle_alpha   90.00
_cell.angle_beta   90.00
_cell.angle_gamma   90.00
#
_symmetry.space_group_name_H-M   'P 1'
#
loop_
_entity.id
_entity.type
_entity.pdbx_description
1 polymer ?
#
loop_
_entity_poly.entity_id
_entity_poly.type
_entity_poly.pdbx_seq_one_letter_code
_entity_poly.pdbx_strand_id
1 'polypeptide(L)'
;MAEKPSRRFRIGYALAPKKQQSFVQPSLVNQAEERGIDLIKIDTERRLVDQGPFDCVLHKLYGEDWKKQLEELSAKYPNACIVDHPDAIERLHNRISMLQVVSDLKIDHDGDTFGIPEQIVIDEQEMVFDPTRWKEGLKFPVIAKPLVADGSAKSHKMLLVYNQDGFNKLKPPIVLQEFVNHGGVIFKVYVVGEYVKCVKRKSLPDVSEEKLRSLEGSVSFSQVSNLTTEERNDDKYYKMMHLEDAEMPPQRFITEIAIGLRKAMKLNLFNFDVIRDSRIGNRYFVIDINYFPGYAKMPEYESVLTDFFWDVVHHRVSLVDKGENPEMGLDAAQCDKKARKLVSSNCCGEGDDGALPVSPLSREEENPIQVLRN
;
A
#
# COMPACT_ATOMS: atom_id res chain seq x y z
N MET A 1 10.26 -23.81 -41.40
CA MET A 1 11.15 -23.01 -40.53
C MET A 1 10.65 -23.19 -39.12
N ALA A 2 11.43 -23.80 -38.22
CA ALA A 2 11.04 -23.88 -36.81
C ALA A 2 11.13 -22.45 -36.25
N GLU A 3 10.01 -21.92 -35.74
CA GLU A 3 10.03 -20.70 -34.94
C GLU A 3 11.05 -20.89 -33.82
N LYS A 4 12.04 -20.00 -33.71
CA LYS A 4 12.89 -19.96 -32.52
C LYS A 4 11.93 -19.75 -31.34
N PRO A 5 11.96 -20.60 -30.30
CA PRO A 5 11.14 -20.37 -29.13
C PRO A 5 11.48 -18.96 -28.60
N SER A 6 10.44 -18.14 -28.42
CA SER A 6 10.60 -16.84 -27.78
C SER A 6 11.30 -17.04 -26.44
N ARG A 7 12.32 -16.23 -26.15
CA ARG A 7 13.01 -16.27 -24.86
C ARG A 7 11.96 -16.07 -23.76
N ARG A 8 11.86 -17.04 -22.85
CA ARG A 8 11.06 -16.89 -21.63
C ARG A 8 11.87 -16.17 -20.57
N PHE A 9 11.21 -15.30 -19.81
CA PHE A 9 11.82 -14.55 -18.70
C PHE A 9 11.48 -15.20 -17.37
N ARG A 10 12.47 -15.35 -16.50
CA ARG A 10 12.33 -16.00 -15.19
C ARG A 10 12.26 -14.95 -14.10
N ILE A 11 11.10 -14.79 -13.48
CA ILE A 11 10.90 -13.91 -12.34
C ILE A 11 10.79 -14.75 -11.07
N GLY A 12 11.83 -14.70 -10.25
CA GLY A 12 11.82 -15.31 -8.92
C GLY A 12 10.99 -14.46 -7.97
N TYR A 13 10.07 -15.06 -7.20
CA TYR A 13 9.33 -14.35 -6.16
C TYR A 13 9.59 -14.91 -4.77
N ALA A 14 9.86 -14.01 -3.81
CA ALA A 14 10.08 -14.32 -2.40
C ALA A 14 9.08 -13.53 -1.55
N LEU A 15 8.01 -14.21 -1.12
CA LEU A 15 6.87 -13.60 -0.43
C LEU A 15 6.48 -14.44 0.78
N ALA A 16 6.06 -13.78 1.87
CA ALA A 16 5.46 -14.48 3.01
C ALA A 16 4.22 -15.31 2.57
N PRO A 17 3.93 -16.46 3.21
CA PRO A 17 2.88 -17.37 2.76
C PRO A 17 1.51 -16.71 2.54
N LYS A 18 1.08 -15.84 3.47
CA LYS A 18 -0.18 -15.09 3.36
C LYS A 18 -0.21 -14.17 2.13
N LYS A 19 0.92 -13.55 1.79
CA LYS A 19 1.04 -12.68 0.61
C LYS A 19 1.04 -13.51 -0.66
N GLN A 20 1.77 -14.63 -0.69
CA GLN A 20 1.75 -15.55 -1.83
C GLN A 20 0.32 -16.02 -2.12
N GLN A 21 -0.41 -16.50 -1.11
CA GLN A 21 -1.78 -16.99 -1.24
C GLN A 21 -2.81 -15.93 -1.66
N SER A 22 -2.52 -14.63 -1.47
CA SER A 22 -3.44 -13.55 -1.83
C SER A 22 -3.05 -12.78 -3.10
N PHE A 23 -1.82 -12.96 -3.58
CA PHE A 23 -1.27 -12.22 -4.72
C PHE A 23 -0.93 -13.11 -5.92
N VAL A 24 -0.29 -14.25 -5.68
CA VAL A 24 0.14 -15.17 -6.75
C VAL A 24 -1.00 -16.13 -7.06
N GLN A 25 -2.09 -15.59 -7.61
CA GLN A 25 -3.25 -16.39 -8.03
C GLN A 25 -2.98 -17.08 -9.37
N PRO A 26 -3.69 -18.19 -9.67
CA PRO A 26 -3.61 -18.84 -10.98
C PRO A 26 -3.85 -17.89 -12.15
N SER A 27 -4.73 -16.90 -12.00
CA SER A 27 -4.99 -15.86 -13.00
C SER A 27 -3.74 -15.06 -13.37
N LEU A 28 -2.95 -14.63 -12.37
CA LEU A 28 -1.71 -13.90 -12.59
C LEU A 28 -0.64 -14.80 -13.24
N VAL A 29 -0.52 -16.05 -12.76
CA VAL A 29 0.47 -17.00 -13.29
C VAL A 29 0.19 -17.29 -14.77
N ASN A 30 -1.06 -17.57 -15.13
CA ASN A 30 -1.45 -17.85 -16.51
C ASN A 30 -1.22 -16.64 -17.43
N GLN A 31 -1.60 -15.43 -17.01
CA GLN A 31 -1.36 -14.22 -17.81
C GLN A 31 0.13 -13.92 -18.01
N ALA A 32 0.94 -14.12 -16.97
CA ALA A 32 2.40 -13.99 -17.08
C ALA A 32 2.97 -15.02 -18.06
N GLU A 33 2.53 -16.28 -17.98
CA GLU A 33 2.96 -17.35 -18.88
C GLU A 33 2.58 -17.09 -20.35
N GLU A 34 1.37 -16.59 -20.62
CA GLU A 34 0.94 -16.17 -21.95
C GLU A 34 1.83 -15.06 -22.53
N ARG A 35 2.45 -14.26 -21.67
CA ARG A 35 3.49 -13.28 -22.02
C ARG A 35 4.91 -13.83 -21.94
N GLY A 36 5.11 -15.14 -21.87
CA GLY A 36 6.45 -15.74 -21.82
C GLY A 36 7.23 -15.39 -20.54
N ILE A 37 6.54 -15.16 -19.43
CA ILE A 37 7.12 -14.89 -18.11
C ILE A 37 6.81 -16.06 -17.18
N ASP A 38 7.86 -16.67 -16.65
CA ASP A 38 7.77 -17.73 -15.64
C ASP A 38 7.87 -17.12 -14.24
N LEU A 39 6.78 -17.18 -13.48
CA LEU A 39 6.79 -16.81 -12.06
C LEU A 39 7.24 -18.00 -11.21
N ILE A 40 8.41 -17.89 -10.61
CA ILE A 40 9.08 -19.00 -9.93
C ILE A 40 9.17 -18.70 -8.44
N LYS A 41 8.58 -19.56 -7.60
CA LYS A 41 8.74 -19.44 -6.15
C LYS A 41 10.21 -19.63 -5.76
N ILE A 42 10.77 -18.67 -5.04
CA ILE A 42 12.09 -18.82 -4.41
C ILE A 42 11.93 -19.64 -3.13
N ASP A 43 12.79 -20.63 -2.95
CA ASP A 43 12.93 -21.40 -1.72
C ASP A 43 13.84 -20.64 -0.75
N THR A 44 13.28 -20.15 0.35
CA THR A 44 14.00 -19.34 1.35
C THR A 44 14.95 -20.16 2.22
N GLU A 45 14.85 -21.49 2.20
CA GLU A 45 15.75 -22.39 2.93
C GLU A 45 17.05 -22.69 2.16
N ARG A 46 17.15 -22.18 0.92
CA ARG A 46 18.31 -22.37 0.04
C ARG A 46 18.87 -21.02 -0.36
N ARG A 47 20.18 -20.98 -0.64
CA ARG A 47 20.84 -19.76 -1.12
C ARG A 47 20.18 -19.26 -2.40
N LEU A 48 19.82 -17.98 -2.45
CA LEU A 48 19.17 -17.36 -3.60
C LEU A 48 19.99 -17.49 -4.89
N VAL A 49 21.30 -17.31 -4.79
CA VAL A 49 22.27 -17.29 -5.90
C VAL A 49 22.39 -18.64 -6.67
N ASP A 50 21.93 -19.73 -6.04
CA ASP A 50 21.98 -21.10 -6.58
C ASP A 50 20.65 -21.51 -7.23
N GLN A 51 19.61 -20.67 -7.18
CA GLN A 51 18.27 -20.95 -7.73
C GLN A 51 18.04 -20.29 -9.10
N GLY A 52 18.95 -19.39 -9.51
CA GLY A 52 18.90 -18.66 -10.77
C GLY A 52 19.31 -19.48 -12.01
N PRO A 53 19.62 -18.82 -13.14
CA PRO A 53 19.55 -17.37 -13.34
C PRO A 53 18.09 -16.88 -13.33
N PHE A 54 17.86 -15.75 -12.66
CA PHE A 54 16.60 -15.00 -12.75
C PHE A 54 16.83 -13.73 -13.58
N ASP A 55 15.85 -13.32 -14.37
CA ASP A 55 15.85 -12.01 -15.03
C ASP A 55 15.36 -10.91 -14.07
N CYS A 56 14.52 -11.28 -13.09
CA CYS A 56 14.03 -10.38 -12.05
C CYS A 56 13.77 -11.15 -10.74
N VAL A 57 13.99 -10.50 -9.60
CA VAL A 57 13.56 -10.97 -8.28
C VAL A 57 12.55 -9.99 -7.70
N LEU A 58 11.32 -10.46 -7.53
CA LEU A 58 10.24 -9.78 -6.85
C LEU A 58 10.23 -10.21 -5.39
N HIS A 59 10.30 -9.28 -4.43
CA HIS A 59 10.36 -9.68 -3.03
C HIS A 59 9.58 -8.78 -2.09
N LYS A 60 9.16 -9.40 -0.99
CA LYS A 60 8.61 -8.74 0.19
C LYS A 60 9.05 -9.48 1.45
N LEU A 61 10.36 -9.68 1.55
CA LEU A 61 11.06 -10.17 2.72
C LEU A 61 12.00 -9.08 3.21
N TYR A 62 12.33 -9.13 4.50
CA TYR A 62 13.11 -8.09 5.17
C TYR A 62 14.21 -8.73 6.01
N GLY A 63 15.16 -7.91 6.44
CA GLY A 63 16.26 -8.30 7.32
C GLY A 63 17.60 -8.42 6.60
N GLU A 64 18.68 -8.32 7.38
CA GLU A 64 20.06 -8.27 6.89
C GLU A 64 20.46 -9.51 6.09
N ASP A 65 19.99 -10.70 6.49
CA ASP A 65 20.29 -11.94 5.74
C ASP A 65 19.72 -11.88 4.32
N TRP A 66 18.45 -11.48 4.19
CA TRP A 66 17.81 -11.37 2.88
C TRP A 66 18.47 -10.30 2.01
N LYS A 67 18.82 -9.15 2.60
CA LYS A 67 19.55 -8.07 1.92
C LYS A 67 20.89 -8.58 1.38
N LYS A 68 21.66 -9.29 2.20
CA LYS A 68 22.93 -9.91 1.78
C LYS A 68 22.74 -10.93 0.65
N GLN A 69 21.69 -11.74 0.69
CA GLN A 69 21.40 -12.69 -0.39
C GLN A 69 21.10 -11.98 -1.72
N LEU A 70 20.41 -10.83 -1.69
CA LEU A 70 20.14 -9.99 -2.85
C LEU A 70 21.42 -9.32 -3.40
N GLU A 71 22.33 -8.88 -2.53
CA GLU A 71 23.64 -8.34 -2.91
C GLU A 71 24.52 -9.41 -3.58
N GLU A 72 24.57 -10.63 -3.00
CA GLU A 72 25.29 -11.77 -3.59
C GLU A 72 24.73 -12.14 -4.97
N LEU A 73 23.40 -12.12 -5.14
CA LEU A 73 22.75 -12.35 -6.42
C LEU A 73 23.12 -11.26 -7.44
N SER A 74 23.07 -9.99 -7.04
CA SER A 74 23.38 -8.85 -7.92
C SER A 74 24.83 -8.89 -8.40
N ALA A 75 25.76 -9.27 -7.51
CA ALA A 75 27.16 -9.41 -7.86
C ALA A 75 27.40 -10.54 -8.89
N LYS A 76 26.69 -11.67 -8.78
CA LYS A 76 26.83 -12.79 -9.71
C LYS A 76 26.05 -12.60 -11.02
N TYR A 77 24.89 -11.96 -10.95
CA TYR A 77 23.98 -11.74 -12.08
C TYR A 77 23.64 -10.25 -12.19
N PRO A 78 24.55 -9.40 -12.67
CA PRO A 78 24.36 -7.94 -12.73
C PRO A 78 23.21 -7.49 -13.65
N ASN A 79 22.73 -8.38 -14.51
CA ASN A 79 21.59 -8.13 -15.39
C ASN A 79 20.24 -8.47 -14.75
N ALA A 80 20.23 -9.15 -13.60
CA ALA A 80 19.00 -9.46 -12.88
C ALA A 80 18.46 -8.20 -12.19
N CYS A 81 17.18 -7.92 -12.37
CA CYS A 81 16.53 -6.81 -11.68
C CYS A 81 16.09 -7.23 -10.27
N ILE A 82 16.12 -6.31 -9.30
CA ILE A 82 15.50 -6.50 -7.98
C ILE A 82 14.36 -5.50 -7.85
N VAL A 83 13.15 -6.00 -7.58
CA VAL A 83 11.94 -5.20 -7.40
C VAL A 83 11.42 -5.36 -5.97
N ASP A 84 11.49 -4.34 -5.12
CA ASP A 84 12.27 -3.08 -5.21
C ASP A 84 13.56 -3.15 -4.38
N HIS A 85 14.44 -2.16 -4.48
CA HIS A 85 15.71 -2.17 -3.72
C HIS A 85 15.46 -2.13 -2.20
N PRO A 86 16.12 -2.99 -1.37
CA PRO A 86 15.93 -3.02 0.08
C PRO A 86 16.03 -1.65 0.76
N ASP A 87 17.04 -0.84 0.43
CA ASP A 87 17.22 0.50 1.02
C ASP A 87 16.05 1.45 0.75
N ALA A 88 15.44 1.37 -0.45
CA ALA A 88 14.28 2.17 -0.80
C ALA A 88 13.05 1.76 0.02
N ILE A 89 12.94 0.46 0.31
CA ILE A 89 11.85 -0.11 1.09
C ILE A 89 11.99 0.24 2.58
N GLU A 90 13.22 0.20 3.13
CA GLU A 90 13.51 0.50 4.55
C GLU A 90 13.00 1.89 4.98
N ARG A 91 13.00 2.87 4.07
CA ARG A 91 12.44 4.21 4.32
C ARG A 91 10.97 4.17 4.76
N LEU A 92 10.20 3.18 4.32
CA LEU A 92 8.79 3.02 4.67
C LEU A 92 8.56 2.32 6.01
N HIS A 93 9.59 1.76 6.66
CA HIS A 93 9.43 1.10 7.96
C HIS A 93 9.33 2.07 9.14
N ASN A 94 9.55 3.37 8.90
CA ASN A 94 9.40 4.43 9.90
C ASN A 94 8.34 5.44 9.44
N ARG A 95 7.30 5.65 10.26
CA ARG A 95 6.16 6.51 9.90
C ARG A 95 6.51 7.98 9.69
N ILE A 96 7.64 8.46 10.24
CA ILE A 96 8.12 9.83 10.04
C ILE A 96 8.69 9.94 8.63
N SER A 97 9.72 9.14 8.32
CA SER A 97 10.40 9.17 7.01
C SER A 97 9.48 8.78 5.86
N MET A 98 8.46 7.96 6.15
CA MET A 98 7.40 7.56 5.22
C MET A 98 6.64 8.76 4.66
N LEU A 99 6.19 9.67 5.52
CA LEU A 99 5.36 10.80 5.11
C LEU A 99 6.17 12.07 4.81
N GLN A 100 7.38 12.18 5.34
CA GLN A 100 8.25 13.34 5.11
C GLN A 100 8.50 13.60 3.61
N VAL A 101 8.59 12.54 2.80
CA VAL A 101 8.78 12.66 1.34
C VAL A 101 7.64 13.43 0.65
N VAL A 102 6.43 13.41 1.22
CA VAL A 102 5.26 14.12 0.68
C VAL A 102 5.48 15.64 0.78
N SER A 103 6.08 16.11 1.87
CA SER A 103 6.35 17.53 2.10
C SER A 103 7.41 18.11 1.16
N ASP A 104 8.27 17.26 0.61
CA ASP A 104 9.32 17.66 -0.34
C ASP A 104 8.79 17.77 -1.78
N LEU A 105 7.61 17.22 -2.07
CA LEU A 105 7.00 17.27 -3.41
C LEU A 105 6.43 18.66 -3.70
N LYS A 106 6.80 19.19 -4.87
CA LYS A 106 6.25 20.44 -5.40
C LYS A 106 5.44 20.13 -6.65
N ILE A 107 4.12 20.11 -6.49
CA ILE A 107 3.17 19.86 -7.58
C ILE A 107 2.23 21.06 -7.59
N ASP A 108 2.17 21.74 -8.74
CA ASP A 108 1.26 22.83 -8.98
C ASP A 108 0.10 22.31 -9.81
N HIS A 109 -1.11 22.34 -9.25
CA HIS A 109 -2.29 21.77 -9.88
C HIS A 109 -3.52 22.64 -9.61
N ASP A 110 -3.72 23.67 -10.41
CA ASP A 110 -4.96 24.44 -10.63
C ASP A 110 -5.96 24.49 -9.45
N GLY A 111 -5.47 24.87 -8.27
CA GLY A 111 -6.29 25.07 -7.07
C GLY A 111 -6.40 23.87 -6.12
N ASP A 112 -6.00 22.66 -6.49
CA ASP A 112 -5.90 21.53 -5.57
C ASP A 112 -4.57 21.56 -4.78
N THR A 113 -4.64 21.22 -3.50
CA THR A 113 -3.49 21.19 -2.61
C THR A 113 -3.39 19.84 -1.92
N PHE A 114 -2.17 19.40 -1.63
CA PHE A 114 -1.94 18.22 -0.81
C PHE A 114 -0.87 18.49 0.25
N GLY A 115 -0.85 17.65 1.26
CA GLY A 115 0.20 17.62 2.26
C GLY A 115 0.05 16.42 3.17
N ILE A 116 0.58 16.55 4.37
CA ILE A 116 0.40 15.60 5.48
C ILE A 116 -0.36 16.32 6.60
N PRO A 117 -1.23 15.63 7.36
CA PRO A 117 -1.79 16.25 8.55
C PRO A 117 -0.68 16.54 9.56
N GLU A 118 -0.89 17.54 10.40
CA GLU A 118 0.06 17.87 11.47
C GLU A 118 0.29 16.64 12.34
N GLN A 119 1.56 16.36 12.64
CA GLN A 119 1.93 15.17 13.39
C GLN A 119 3.19 15.38 14.23
N ILE A 120 3.21 14.77 15.41
CA ILE A 120 4.37 14.76 16.30
C ILE A 120 4.75 13.34 16.68
N VAL A 121 6.01 13.19 17.06
CA VAL A 121 6.58 11.93 17.54
C VAL A 121 6.64 11.99 19.06
N ILE A 122 6.19 10.92 19.70
CA ILE A 122 6.33 10.72 21.13
C ILE A 122 7.14 9.44 21.31
N ASP A 123 8.40 9.61 21.72
CA ASP A 123 9.34 8.50 21.93
C ASP A 123 9.26 7.95 23.37
N GLU A 124 8.99 8.81 24.33
CA GLU A 124 9.04 8.51 25.77
C GLU A 124 7.68 8.73 26.45
N GLN A 125 7.39 7.96 27.48
CA GLN A 125 6.11 8.01 28.19
C GLN A 125 5.92 9.36 28.89
N GLU A 126 6.99 9.99 29.34
CA GLU A 126 6.99 11.30 30.00
C GLU A 126 6.47 12.42 29.08
N MET A 127 6.69 12.31 27.76
CA MET A 127 6.19 13.28 26.77
C MET A 127 4.68 13.17 26.53
N VAL A 128 4.08 12.02 26.86
CA VAL A 128 2.63 11.81 26.79
C VAL A 128 1.91 12.64 27.85
N PHE A 129 2.52 12.82 29.02
CA PHE A 129 1.92 13.48 30.18
C PHE A 129 2.19 14.99 30.24
N ASP A 130 3.00 15.53 29.33
CA ASP A 130 3.27 16.96 29.25
C ASP A 130 2.99 17.51 27.84
N PRO A 131 1.69 17.73 27.50
CA PRO A 131 1.30 18.31 26.21
C PRO A 131 1.88 19.70 25.95
N THR A 132 2.37 20.40 26.98
CA THR A 132 3.01 21.72 26.81
C THR A 132 4.36 21.62 26.08
N ARG A 133 4.95 20.42 26.00
CA ARG A 133 6.18 20.13 25.24
C ARG A 133 5.92 19.96 23.75
N TRP A 134 4.67 19.92 23.32
CA TRP A 134 4.33 19.77 21.91
C TRP A 134 4.54 21.11 21.23
N LYS A 135 5.65 21.23 20.51
CA LYS A 135 6.08 22.49 19.88
C LYS A 135 5.02 23.10 18.95
N GLU A 136 4.15 22.26 18.42
CA GLU A 136 3.06 22.60 17.51
C GLU A 136 1.78 22.04 18.14
N GLY A 137 0.87 22.90 18.57
CA GLY A 137 -0.34 22.49 19.27
C GLY A 137 -1.25 21.65 18.37
N LEU A 138 -1.22 20.32 18.54
CA LEU A 138 -2.13 19.40 17.84
C LEU A 138 -3.58 19.64 18.26
N LYS A 139 -4.48 19.61 17.28
CA LYS A 139 -5.93 19.70 17.48
C LYS A 139 -6.54 18.32 17.62
N PHE A 140 -7.44 18.18 18.60
CA PHE A 140 -8.23 16.98 18.73
C PHE A 140 -9.32 16.88 17.66
N PRO A 141 -9.70 15.66 17.25
CA PRO A 141 -9.12 14.39 17.71
C PRO A 141 -7.79 14.07 17.00
N VAL A 142 -6.98 13.21 17.59
CA VAL A 142 -5.71 12.75 16.99
C VAL A 142 -5.70 11.23 16.85
N ILE A 143 -5.11 10.72 15.77
CA ILE A 143 -4.83 9.30 15.59
C ILE A 143 -3.44 9.00 16.16
N ALA A 144 -3.38 8.12 17.16
CA ALA A 144 -2.13 7.53 17.62
C ALA A 144 -1.80 6.27 16.81
N LYS A 145 -0.58 6.24 16.28
CA LYS A 145 -0.04 5.19 15.41
C LYS A 145 1.30 4.69 15.99
N PRO A 146 1.59 3.39 16.06
CA PRO A 146 2.93 2.90 16.42
C PRO A 146 3.98 3.46 15.47
N LEU A 147 5.13 3.91 15.97
CA LEU A 147 6.18 4.52 15.13
C LEU A 147 6.71 3.54 14.06
N VAL A 148 6.81 2.26 14.42
CA VAL A 148 7.18 1.17 13.51
C VAL A 148 6.06 0.87 12.53
N ALA A 149 6.39 0.80 11.24
CA ALA A 149 5.49 0.50 10.13
C ALA A 149 6.02 -0.67 9.26
N ASP A 150 6.27 -1.81 9.88
CA ASP A 150 6.81 -3.02 9.24
C ASP A 150 5.73 -3.96 8.67
N GLY A 151 4.45 -3.60 8.79
CA GLY A 151 3.32 -4.43 8.36
C GLY A 151 2.99 -5.59 9.32
N SER A 152 3.61 -5.65 10.50
CA SER A 152 3.25 -6.60 11.56
C SER A 152 1.90 -6.26 12.18
N ALA A 153 1.23 -7.24 12.81
CA ALA A 153 -0.02 -6.99 13.53
C ALA A 153 0.11 -5.91 14.63
N LYS A 154 1.30 -5.77 15.23
CA LYS A 154 1.60 -4.74 16.23
C LYS A 154 1.65 -3.33 15.63
N SER A 155 2.15 -3.18 14.40
CA SER A 155 2.21 -1.89 13.68
C SER A 155 0.85 -1.29 13.30
N HIS A 156 -0.23 -2.08 13.39
CA HIS A 156 -1.58 -1.71 12.96
C HIS A 156 -2.57 -1.38 14.08
N LYS A 157 -2.15 -1.39 15.36
CA LYS A 157 -3.00 -1.00 16.49
C LYS A 157 -3.06 0.53 16.58
N MET A 158 -4.17 1.12 16.15
CA MET A 158 -4.38 2.56 16.15
C MET A 158 -5.43 2.97 17.19
N LEU A 159 -5.29 4.17 17.73
CA LEU A 159 -6.22 4.76 18.69
C LEU A 159 -6.65 6.13 18.17
N LEU A 160 -7.95 6.37 18.12
CA LEU A 160 -8.50 7.72 17.92
C LEU A 160 -8.70 8.33 19.31
N VAL A 161 -7.95 9.38 19.59
CA VAL A 161 -7.92 10.07 20.89
C VAL A 161 -8.70 11.37 20.76
N TYR A 162 -9.69 11.56 21.63
CA TYR A 162 -10.63 12.68 21.55
C TYR A 162 -10.26 13.84 22.48
N ASN A 163 -9.51 13.56 23.54
CA ASN A 163 -9.09 14.54 24.54
C ASN A 163 -7.81 14.08 25.27
N GLN A 164 -7.31 14.93 26.16
CA GLN A 164 -6.05 14.70 26.88
C GLN A 164 -6.10 13.43 27.74
N ASP A 165 -7.25 13.08 28.33
CA ASP A 165 -7.38 11.88 29.17
C ASP A 165 -7.10 10.58 28.41
N GLY A 166 -7.31 10.59 27.09
CA GLY A 166 -7.03 9.45 26.23
C GLY A 166 -5.54 9.17 26.05
N PHE A 167 -4.66 10.14 26.34
CA PHE A 167 -3.21 9.96 26.25
C PHE A 167 -2.67 8.95 27.27
N ASN A 168 -3.32 8.79 28.42
CA ASN A 168 -2.92 7.86 29.47
C ASN A 168 -2.86 6.39 29.01
N LYS A 169 -3.53 6.05 27.89
CA LYS A 169 -3.58 4.69 27.32
C LYS A 169 -2.53 4.44 26.24
N LEU A 170 -1.78 5.47 25.86
CA LEU A 170 -0.79 5.41 24.80
C LEU A 170 0.50 4.75 25.28
N LYS A 171 1.12 3.98 24.38
CA LYS A 171 2.38 3.27 24.62
C LYS A 171 3.38 3.66 23.54
N PRO A 172 4.28 4.62 23.83
CA PRO A 172 5.38 4.99 22.94
C PRO A 172 6.28 3.79 22.57
N PRO A 173 7.04 3.88 21.45
CA PRO A 173 7.12 5.02 20.53
C PRO A 173 5.93 5.09 19.58
N ILE A 174 5.32 6.28 19.45
CA ILE A 174 4.14 6.52 18.62
C ILE A 174 4.24 7.84 17.86
N VAL A 175 3.47 7.93 16.78
CA VAL A 175 3.14 9.15 16.07
C VAL A 175 1.72 9.54 16.43
N LEU A 176 1.53 10.79 16.88
CA LEU A 176 0.21 11.42 16.96
C LEU A 176 0.01 12.27 15.72
N GLN A 177 -1.04 12.02 14.97
CA GLN A 177 -1.40 12.75 13.76
C GLN A 177 -2.81 13.32 13.89
N GLU A 178 -3.02 14.59 13.52
CA GLU A 178 -4.35 15.19 13.54
C GLU A 178 -5.36 14.38 12.71
N PHE A 179 -6.54 14.15 13.28
CA PHE A 179 -7.66 13.57 12.56
C PHE A 179 -8.35 14.66 11.75
N VAL A 180 -8.39 14.49 10.44
CA VAL A 180 -9.11 15.39 9.54
C VAL A 180 -10.42 14.72 9.16
N ASN A 181 -11.56 15.37 9.41
CA ASN A 181 -12.86 14.92 8.89
C ASN A 181 -12.79 14.87 7.36
N HIS A 182 -13.24 13.75 6.78
CA HIS A 182 -13.04 13.42 5.37
C HIS A 182 -14.22 12.69 4.75
N GLY A 183 -15.42 12.86 5.33
CA GLY A 183 -16.64 12.24 4.87
C GLY A 183 -16.55 10.72 4.86
N GLY A 184 -15.75 10.13 5.77
CA GLY A 184 -15.48 8.69 5.90
C GLY A 184 -15.13 7.93 4.62
N VAL A 185 -14.52 8.61 3.64
CA VAL A 185 -13.97 7.97 2.43
C VAL A 185 -12.47 8.20 2.34
N ILE A 186 -11.73 7.13 2.10
CA ILE A 186 -10.29 7.15 1.85
C ILE A 186 -10.04 6.72 0.40
N PHE A 187 -9.19 7.47 -0.29
CA PHE A 187 -8.78 7.22 -1.66
C PHE A 187 -7.46 6.44 -1.63
N LYS A 188 -7.52 5.16 -2.01
CA LYS A 188 -6.36 4.30 -2.07
C LYS A 188 -5.76 4.36 -3.46
N VAL A 189 -4.54 4.87 -3.57
CA VAL A 189 -3.85 5.06 -4.84
C VAL A 189 -2.77 4.01 -5.00
N TYR A 190 -3.04 3.02 -5.84
CA TYR A 190 -2.10 1.97 -6.22
C TYR A 190 -1.13 2.47 -7.29
N VAL A 191 0.16 2.18 -7.10
CA VAL A 191 1.24 2.49 -8.02
C VAL A 191 1.96 1.18 -8.37
N VAL A 192 2.00 0.87 -9.66
CA VAL A 192 2.70 -0.29 -10.22
C VAL A 192 3.53 0.19 -11.41
N GLY A 193 4.81 0.49 -11.15
CA GLY A 193 5.66 1.16 -12.12
C GLY A 193 5.07 2.52 -12.50
N GLU A 194 4.68 2.69 -13.76
CA GLU A 194 4.04 3.92 -14.25
C GLU A 194 2.52 3.91 -14.15
N TYR A 195 1.93 2.74 -13.88
CA TYR A 195 0.48 2.61 -13.76
C TYR A 195 0.02 3.14 -12.41
N VAL A 196 -1.00 4.01 -12.45
CA VAL A 196 -1.61 4.61 -11.25
C VAL A 196 -3.11 4.36 -11.26
N LYS A 197 -3.62 3.77 -10.17
CA LYS A 197 -5.07 3.56 -10.00
C LYS A 197 -5.54 4.03 -8.64
N CYS A 198 -6.44 5.01 -8.65
CA CYS A 198 -7.13 5.46 -7.45
C CYS A 198 -8.46 4.71 -7.30
N VAL A 199 -8.76 4.23 -6.09
CA VAL A 199 -10.05 3.61 -5.73
C VAL A 199 -10.60 4.16 -4.43
N LYS A 200 -11.92 4.18 -4.29
CA LYS A 200 -12.61 4.60 -3.06
C LYS A 200 -12.69 3.45 -2.08
N ARG A 201 -12.52 3.74 -0.79
CA ARG A 201 -12.65 2.79 0.31
C ARG A 201 -13.40 3.47 1.46
N LYS A 202 -14.18 2.70 2.21
CA LYS A 202 -14.77 3.18 3.47
C LYS A 202 -13.65 3.43 4.47
N SER A 203 -13.78 4.51 5.23
CA SER A 203 -12.82 5.01 6.22
C SER A 203 -13.53 5.27 7.56
N LEU A 204 -12.82 5.88 8.50
CA LEU A 204 -13.39 6.30 9.78
C LEU A 204 -14.46 7.39 9.59
N PRO A 205 -15.55 7.36 10.37
CA PRO A 205 -16.57 8.40 10.31
C PRO A 205 -16.02 9.76 10.74
N ASP A 206 -16.66 10.82 10.25
CA ASP A 206 -16.40 12.16 10.74
C ASP A 206 -16.77 12.26 12.24
N VAL A 207 -16.01 13.10 12.95
CA VAL A 207 -16.22 13.38 14.37
C VAL A 207 -16.87 14.76 14.48
N SER A 208 -18.03 14.83 15.12
CA SER A 208 -18.71 16.08 15.42
C SER A 208 -18.17 16.74 16.70
N GLU A 209 -18.35 18.05 16.83
CA GLU A 209 -18.02 18.81 18.03
C GLU A 209 -18.75 18.28 19.29
N GLU A 210 -19.99 17.85 19.14
CA GLU A 210 -20.76 17.23 20.23
C GLU A 210 -20.12 15.91 20.70
N LYS A 211 -19.60 15.12 19.74
CA LYS A 211 -18.92 13.86 20.02
C LYS A 211 -17.57 14.08 20.70
N LEU A 212 -16.85 15.15 20.34
CA LEU A 212 -15.62 15.57 21.03
C LEU A 212 -15.88 15.96 22.50
N ARG A 213 -17.03 16.58 22.79
CA ARG A 213 -17.40 17.00 24.16
C ARG A 213 -17.93 15.87 25.04
N SER A 214 -18.44 14.79 24.45
CA SER A 214 -19.16 13.71 25.15
C SER A 214 -18.38 12.41 25.29
N LEU A 215 -17.36 12.16 24.46
CA LEU A 215 -16.56 10.95 24.54
C LEU A 215 -15.40 11.10 25.52
N GLU A 216 -15.32 10.20 26.50
CA GLU A 216 -14.18 10.09 27.40
C GLU A 216 -13.02 9.29 26.77
N GLY A 217 -11.87 9.92 26.63
CA GLY A 217 -10.58 9.28 26.36
C GLY A 217 -10.31 8.95 24.89
N SER A 218 -10.49 7.68 24.49
CA SER A 218 -10.01 7.14 23.21
C SER A 218 -10.77 5.91 22.74
N VAL A 219 -10.90 5.72 21.43
CA VAL A 219 -11.46 4.51 20.80
C VAL A 219 -10.37 3.77 20.01
N SER A 220 -10.21 2.47 20.25
CA SER A 220 -9.27 1.61 19.53
C SER A 220 -9.87 1.09 18.23
N PHE A 221 -9.05 1.01 17.19
CA PHE A 221 -9.41 0.36 15.93
C PHE A 221 -8.16 -0.25 15.25
N SER A 222 -8.36 -1.28 14.42
CA SER A 222 -7.33 -1.87 13.55
C SER A 222 -7.62 -1.45 12.11
N GLN A 223 -6.61 -0.96 11.39
CA GLN A 223 -6.65 -0.61 9.95
C GLN A 223 -7.90 0.17 9.45
N VAL A 224 -7.72 1.46 9.15
CA VAL A 224 -8.79 2.36 8.66
C VAL A 224 -9.54 1.82 7.43
N SER A 225 -8.84 1.16 6.50
CA SER A 225 -9.37 0.82 5.17
C SER A 225 -9.71 -0.66 4.94
N ASN A 226 -9.52 -1.55 5.92
CA ASN A 226 -9.51 -3.00 5.70
C ASN A 226 -10.41 -3.85 6.63
N LEU A 227 -11.16 -3.24 7.54
CA LEU A 227 -12.11 -3.98 8.38
C LEU A 227 -13.19 -4.65 7.52
N THR A 228 -13.34 -5.96 7.69
CA THR A 228 -14.44 -6.76 7.14
C THR A 228 -15.74 -6.34 7.80
N THR A 229 -16.85 -6.47 7.08
CA THR A 229 -18.19 -6.03 7.50
C THR A 229 -18.66 -6.64 8.84
N GLU A 230 -18.05 -7.74 9.26
CA GLU A 230 -18.49 -8.56 10.41
C GLU A 230 -18.00 -8.06 11.78
N GLU A 231 -17.01 -7.16 11.85
CA GLU A 231 -16.41 -6.72 13.14
C GLU A 231 -17.08 -5.47 13.75
N ARG A 232 -18.27 -5.04 13.30
CA ARG A 232 -18.83 -3.74 13.71
C ARG A 232 -20.21 -3.85 14.35
N ASN A 233 -20.25 -3.61 15.66
CA ASN A 233 -21.48 -3.37 16.45
C ASN A 233 -22.25 -2.09 16.07
N ASP A 234 -21.82 -1.32 15.07
CA ASP A 234 -22.52 -0.11 14.60
C ASP A 234 -22.69 -0.11 13.07
N ASP A 235 -23.48 -1.07 12.63
CA ASP A 235 -23.81 -1.38 11.23
C ASP A 235 -24.52 -0.24 10.49
N LYS A 236 -25.18 0.69 11.21
CA LYS A 236 -26.03 1.72 10.59
C LYS A 236 -25.23 2.74 9.78
N TYR A 237 -24.13 3.26 10.33
CA TYR A 237 -23.32 4.27 9.64
C TYR A 237 -22.74 3.75 8.31
N TYR A 238 -22.18 2.54 8.34
CA TYR A 238 -21.55 1.96 7.15
C TYR A 238 -22.56 1.43 6.13
N LYS A 239 -23.80 1.09 6.54
CA LYS A 239 -24.90 0.77 5.61
C LYS A 239 -25.43 2.02 4.90
N MET A 240 -25.40 3.19 5.57
CA MET A 240 -25.83 4.47 4.99
C MET A 240 -24.74 5.17 4.16
N MET A 241 -23.48 4.76 4.28
CA MET A 241 -22.40 5.30 3.45
C MET A 241 -22.39 4.71 2.05
N HIS A 242 -22.79 5.52 1.08
CA HIS A 242 -22.64 5.25 -0.35
C HIS A 242 -21.30 5.83 -0.82
N LEU A 243 -20.36 4.93 -1.18
CA LEU A 243 -19.06 5.36 -1.71
C LEU A 243 -19.21 6.16 -3.02
N GLU A 244 -20.31 5.98 -3.73
CA GLU A 244 -20.60 6.62 -5.02
C GLU A 244 -20.69 8.14 -4.90
N ASP A 245 -21.23 8.65 -3.79
CA ASP A 245 -21.44 10.08 -3.53
C ASP A 245 -20.12 10.85 -3.36
N ALA A 246 -19.04 10.17 -2.93
CA ALA A 246 -17.74 10.79 -2.81
C ALA A 246 -17.12 11.00 -4.19
N GLU A 247 -16.89 12.26 -4.53
CA GLU A 247 -16.19 12.65 -5.76
C GLU A 247 -14.73 12.17 -5.71
N MET A 248 -14.24 11.66 -6.84
CA MET A 248 -12.84 11.24 -6.97
C MET A 248 -11.91 12.46 -6.98
N PRO A 249 -10.68 12.36 -6.47
CA PRO A 249 -9.68 13.39 -6.70
C PRO A 249 -9.39 13.50 -8.21
N PRO A 250 -9.01 14.68 -8.72
CA PRO A 250 -8.64 14.82 -10.12
C PRO A 250 -7.54 13.82 -10.51
N GLN A 251 -7.77 13.10 -11.62
CA GLN A 251 -6.87 12.02 -12.02
C GLN A 251 -5.44 12.52 -12.26
N ARG A 252 -5.30 13.67 -12.93
CA ARG A 252 -3.98 14.29 -13.18
C ARG A 252 -3.24 14.59 -11.88
N PHE A 253 -3.92 15.23 -10.93
CA PHE A 253 -3.38 15.54 -9.61
C PHE A 253 -2.81 14.31 -8.90
N ILE A 254 -3.60 13.22 -8.81
CA ILE A 254 -3.17 11.99 -8.14
C ILE A 254 -2.03 11.31 -8.90
N THR A 255 -2.07 11.33 -10.23
CA THR A 255 -0.98 10.78 -11.06
C THR A 255 0.31 11.56 -10.86
N GLU A 256 0.28 12.89 -10.77
CA GLU A 256 1.47 13.71 -10.50
C GLU A 256 2.03 13.43 -9.10
N ILE A 257 1.17 13.26 -8.07
CA ILE A 257 1.60 12.84 -6.72
C ILE A 257 2.26 11.47 -6.77
N ALA A 258 1.64 10.50 -7.43
CA ALA A 258 2.18 9.15 -7.57
C ALA A 258 3.54 9.14 -8.27
N ILE A 259 3.71 9.91 -9.34
CA ILE A 259 4.98 10.07 -10.06
C ILE A 259 6.03 10.72 -9.15
N GLY A 260 5.67 11.77 -8.42
CA GLY A 260 6.55 12.44 -7.48
C GLY A 260 7.05 11.49 -6.39
N LEU A 261 6.14 10.77 -5.74
CA LEU A 261 6.46 9.77 -4.72
C LEU A 261 7.33 8.65 -5.28
N ARG A 262 7.00 8.12 -6.47
CA ARG A 262 7.77 7.07 -7.15
C ARG A 262 9.23 7.47 -7.30
N LYS A 263 9.48 8.66 -7.85
CA LYS A 263 10.83 9.19 -8.08
C LYS A 263 11.58 9.46 -6.77
N ALA A 264 10.90 10.07 -5.79
CA ALA A 264 11.53 10.44 -4.54
C ALA A 264 11.87 9.24 -3.66
N MET A 265 11.06 8.17 -3.73
CA MET A 265 11.24 6.96 -2.94
C MET A 265 11.96 5.85 -3.69
N LYS A 266 12.08 5.92 -5.02
CA LYS A 266 12.64 4.89 -5.89
C LYS A 266 11.98 3.52 -5.72
N LEU A 267 10.65 3.53 -5.56
CA LEU A 267 9.83 2.32 -5.45
C LEU A 267 8.92 2.20 -6.67
N ASN A 268 8.71 0.99 -7.16
CA ASN A 268 7.77 0.71 -8.24
C ASN A 268 6.44 0.17 -7.70
N LEU A 269 6.47 -0.57 -6.59
CA LEU A 269 5.29 -1.26 -6.06
C LEU A 269 4.90 -0.67 -4.70
N PHE A 270 3.97 0.27 -4.70
CA PHE A 270 3.44 0.83 -3.46
C PHE A 270 1.99 1.29 -3.64
N ASN A 271 1.31 1.56 -2.53
CA ASN A 271 0.16 2.45 -2.56
C ASN A 271 0.35 3.55 -1.53
N PHE A 272 -0.37 4.63 -1.72
CA PHE A 272 -0.56 5.62 -0.67
C PHE A 272 -2.06 5.86 -0.46
N ASP A 273 -2.38 6.27 0.76
CA ASP A 273 -3.74 6.52 1.20
C ASP A 273 -3.95 8.02 1.32
N VAL A 274 -4.97 8.53 0.62
CA VAL A 274 -5.32 9.94 0.54
C VAL A 274 -6.70 10.17 1.15
N ILE A 275 -6.85 11.25 1.91
CA ILE A 275 -8.15 11.75 2.36
C ILE A 275 -8.38 13.17 1.82
N ARG A 276 -9.64 13.55 1.60
CA ARG A 276 -10.04 14.91 1.23
C ARG A 276 -10.61 15.59 2.46
N ASP A 277 -10.14 16.79 2.81
CA ASP A 277 -10.68 17.56 3.93
C ASP A 277 -12.13 17.95 3.64
N SER A 278 -13.08 17.48 4.46
CA SER A 278 -14.50 17.75 4.22
C SER A 278 -14.87 19.22 4.42
N ARG A 279 -14.01 20.01 5.07
CA ARG A 279 -14.19 21.45 5.28
C ARG A 279 -13.64 22.27 4.11
N ILE A 280 -12.64 21.74 3.40
CA ILE A 280 -11.90 22.39 2.32
C ILE A 280 -11.79 21.40 1.16
N GLY A 281 -12.78 21.41 0.26
CA GLY A 281 -12.98 20.35 -0.74
C GLY A 281 -11.82 20.13 -1.73
N ASN A 282 -10.93 21.10 -1.88
CA ASN A 282 -9.72 21.05 -2.73
C ASN A 282 -8.42 20.79 -1.94
N ARG A 283 -8.51 20.43 -0.65
CA ARG A 283 -7.36 20.08 0.19
C ARG A 283 -7.32 18.59 0.47
N TYR A 284 -6.20 17.97 0.16
CA TYR A 284 -5.97 16.54 0.31
C TYR A 284 -4.82 16.28 1.29
N PHE A 285 -4.84 15.09 1.89
CA PHE A 285 -3.79 14.66 2.80
C PHE A 285 -3.37 13.23 2.50
N VAL A 286 -2.07 13.01 2.33
CA VAL A 286 -1.48 11.67 2.32
C VAL A 286 -1.27 11.25 3.77
N ILE A 287 -1.84 10.11 4.17
CA ILE A 287 -1.88 9.69 5.57
C ILE A 287 -1.16 8.37 5.85
N ASP A 288 -0.82 7.62 4.80
CA ASP A 288 -0.10 6.34 4.89
C ASP A 288 0.51 5.98 3.52
N ILE A 289 1.68 5.34 3.50
CA ILE A 289 2.31 4.79 2.29
C ILE A 289 2.78 3.37 2.59
N ASN A 290 2.40 2.40 1.75
CA ASN A 290 2.68 0.99 1.99
C ASN A 290 3.44 0.37 0.82
N TYR A 291 4.56 -0.28 1.12
CA TYR A 291 5.28 -1.11 0.14
C TYR A 291 4.47 -2.35 -0.23
N PHE A 292 4.40 -2.65 -1.52
CA PHE A 292 3.83 -3.84 -2.12
C PHE A 292 2.52 -4.31 -1.43
N PRO A 293 1.47 -3.49 -1.51
CA PRO A 293 0.23 -3.67 -0.75
C PRO A 293 -0.64 -4.80 -1.29
N GLY A 294 -1.75 -5.11 -0.61
CA GLY A 294 -2.73 -6.07 -1.12
C GLY A 294 -3.45 -5.55 -2.36
N TYR A 295 -3.44 -6.33 -3.44
CA TYR A 295 -4.03 -5.97 -4.74
C TYR A 295 -5.44 -6.54 -4.97
N ALA A 296 -5.98 -7.32 -4.03
CA ALA A 296 -7.31 -7.94 -4.17
C ALA A 296 -8.46 -6.94 -4.43
N LYS A 297 -8.26 -5.65 -4.13
CA LYS A 297 -9.23 -4.56 -4.34
C LYS A 297 -8.83 -3.61 -5.47
N MET A 298 -7.75 -3.92 -6.18
CA MET A 298 -7.32 -3.19 -7.37
C MET A 298 -7.89 -3.90 -8.60
N PRO A 299 -8.74 -3.23 -9.40
CA PRO A 299 -9.26 -3.81 -10.63
C PRO A 299 -8.12 -4.18 -11.57
N GLU A 300 -8.24 -5.34 -12.23
CA GLU A 300 -7.33 -5.79 -13.29
C GLU A 300 -5.85 -5.90 -12.85
N TYR A 301 -5.59 -6.15 -11.56
CA TYR A 301 -4.22 -6.17 -11.06
C TYR A 301 -3.36 -7.21 -11.77
N GLU A 302 -3.93 -8.35 -12.21
CA GLU A 302 -3.17 -9.37 -12.94
C GLU A 302 -2.59 -8.84 -14.25
N SER A 303 -3.41 -8.13 -15.03
CA SER A 303 -2.96 -7.55 -16.30
C SER A 303 -1.91 -6.49 -16.06
N VAL A 304 -2.15 -5.59 -15.09
CA VAL A 304 -1.23 -4.51 -14.75
C VAL A 304 0.12 -5.04 -14.26
N LEU A 305 0.12 -6.06 -13.41
CA LEU A 305 1.36 -6.65 -12.92
C LEU A 305 2.10 -7.41 -14.02
N THR A 306 1.36 -8.09 -14.91
CA THR A 306 1.93 -8.75 -16.08
C THR A 306 2.59 -7.76 -17.04
N ASP A 307 1.94 -6.62 -17.30
CA ASP A 307 2.52 -5.49 -18.05
C ASP A 307 3.80 -4.98 -17.39
N PHE A 308 3.74 -4.71 -16.10
CA PHE A 308 4.89 -4.24 -15.34
C PHE A 308 6.06 -5.23 -15.36
N PHE A 309 5.82 -6.52 -15.15
CA PHE A 309 6.84 -7.55 -15.21
C PHE A 309 7.49 -7.63 -16.58
N TRP A 310 6.68 -7.55 -17.64
CA TRP A 310 7.14 -7.52 -19.02
C TRP A 310 8.05 -6.30 -19.27
N ASP A 311 7.63 -5.11 -18.84
CA ASP A 311 8.39 -3.88 -19.01
C ASP A 311 9.73 -3.94 -18.26
N VAL A 312 9.75 -4.43 -17.01
CA VAL A 312 10.96 -4.55 -16.20
C VAL A 312 12.01 -5.43 -16.90
N VAL A 313 11.61 -6.61 -17.39
CA VAL A 313 12.56 -7.56 -18.00
C VAL A 313 12.99 -7.12 -19.41
N HIS A 314 12.12 -6.46 -20.19
CA HIS A 314 12.48 -5.97 -21.54
C HIS A 314 13.27 -4.68 -21.53
N HIS A 315 13.00 -3.79 -20.57
CA HIS A 315 13.76 -2.57 -20.42
C HIS A 315 15.22 -2.89 -20.08
N ARG A 316 15.46 -3.88 -19.21
CA ARG A 316 16.80 -4.37 -18.89
C ARG A 316 17.51 -4.98 -20.09
N VAL A 317 16.85 -5.81 -20.89
CA VAL A 317 17.42 -6.33 -22.14
C VAL A 317 17.85 -5.20 -23.07
N SER A 318 16.99 -4.18 -23.22
CA SER A 318 17.27 -3.02 -24.08
C SER A 318 18.48 -2.20 -23.62
N LEU A 319 18.72 -2.08 -22.30
CA LEU A 319 19.89 -1.39 -21.73
C LEU A 319 21.17 -2.20 -21.93
N VAL A 320 21.11 -3.51 -21.69
CA VAL A 320 22.25 -4.43 -21.89
C VAL A 320 22.66 -4.46 -23.36
N ASP A 321 21.70 -4.53 -24.28
CA ASP A 321 21.96 -4.53 -25.73
C ASP A 321 22.59 -3.21 -26.21
N LYS A 322 22.35 -2.10 -25.51
CA LYS A 322 22.95 -0.78 -25.77
C LYS A 322 24.29 -0.56 -25.07
N GLY A 323 24.73 -1.48 -24.20
CA GLY A 323 25.95 -1.32 -23.40
C GLY A 323 25.84 -0.24 -22.31
N GLU A 324 24.63 0.12 -21.90
CA GLU A 324 24.36 1.11 -20.85
C GLU A 324 24.35 0.46 -19.47
N ASN A 325 24.83 1.18 -18.45
CA ASN A 325 24.97 0.61 -17.11
C ASN A 325 23.56 0.43 -16.45
N PRO A 326 23.13 -0.79 -16.11
CA PRO A 326 21.73 -1.05 -15.75
C PRO A 326 21.27 -0.43 -14.42
N GLU A 327 22.18 -0.02 -13.54
CA GLU A 327 21.86 0.53 -12.21
C GLU A 327 21.09 1.86 -12.25
N MET A 328 21.13 2.61 -13.35
CA MET A 328 20.40 3.88 -13.51
C MET A 328 19.04 3.78 -14.21
N GLY A 329 18.63 2.58 -14.65
CA GLY A 329 17.63 2.41 -15.72
C GLY A 329 16.15 2.50 -15.35
N LEU A 330 15.75 2.25 -14.10
CA LEU A 330 14.32 2.32 -13.73
C LEU A 330 13.84 3.73 -13.36
N ASP A 331 14.76 4.65 -13.04
CA ASP A 331 14.44 6.02 -12.63
C ASP A 331 14.42 7.03 -13.81
N ALA A 332 14.95 6.68 -14.99
CA ALA A 332 15.23 7.65 -16.07
C ALA A 332 14.65 7.34 -17.46
N ALA A 333 13.90 6.25 -17.64
CA ALA A 333 13.45 5.86 -18.98
C ALA A 333 12.08 6.45 -19.39
N GLN A 334 12.17 7.49 -20.23
CA GLN A 334 11.17 7.94 -21.21
C GLN A 334 9.93 8.70 -20.71
N CYS A 335 10.19 9.91 -20.22
CA CYS A 335 9.39 11.08 -20.60
C CYS A 335 9.57 11.36 -22.11
N ASP A 336 8.99 10.52 -22.96
CA ASP A 336 8.59 10.81 -24.36
C ASP A 336 8.27 9.50 -25.09
N LYS A 337 7.03 9.01 -24.98
CA LYS A 337 6.17 8.61 -26.12
C LYS A 337 4.88 7.94 -25.65
N LYS A 338 3.78 8.62 -26.00
CA LYS A 338 2.40 8.13 -26.18
C LYS A 338 1.62 7.78 -24.91
N ALA A 339 0.72 8.72 -24.59
CA ALA A 339 -0.61 8.45 -24.05
C ALA A 339 -1.19 7.11 -24.57
N ARG A 340 -1.14 6.08 -23.73
CA ARG A 340 -1.89 4.83 -23.79
C ARG A 340 -2.05 4.43 -22.31
N LYS A 341 -3.21 4.17 -21.73
CA LYS A 341 -4.59 3.98 -22.19
C LYS A 341 -5.45 4.58 -21.07
N LEU A 342 -5.96 5.80 -21.27
CA LEU A 342 -6.98 6.38 -20.39
C LEU A 342 -8.26 5.57 -20.61
N VAL A 343 -8.63 4.71 -19.66
CA VAL A 343 -9.95 4.08 -19.68
C VAL A 343 -10.94 5.09 -19.10
N SER A 344 -11.65 5.77 -20.00
CA SER A 344 -12.89 6.48 -19.67
C SER A 344 -13.95 5.47 -19.27
N SER A 345 -14.41 5.52 -18.02
CA SER A 345 -15.62 4.83 -17.59
C SER A 345 -16.82 5.72 -17.91
N ASN A 346 -17.53 5.41 -18.99
CA ASN A 346 -18.94 5.75 -19.14
C ASN A 346 -19.71 4.46 -18.91
N CYS A 347 -20.36 4.33 -17.75
CA CYS A 347 -21.40 3.33 -17.55
C CYS A 347 -22.64 4.03 -16.98
N CYS A 348 -23.61 4.25 -17.85
CA CYS A 348 -25.01 4.46 -17.47
C CYS A 348 -25.85 3.41 -18.21
N GLY A 349 -26.66 2.66 -17.46
CA GLY A 349 -27.97 2.19 -17.94
C GLY A 349 -28.16 0.70 -18.24
N GLU A 350 -28.90 0.06 -17.32
CA GLU A 350 -30.03 -0.87 -17.54
C GLU A 350 -29.80 -2.41 -17.56
N GLY A 351 -30.27 -3.01 -16.45
CA GLY A 351 -31.01 -4.27 -16.24
C GLY A 351 -30.79 -5.53 -17.09
N ASP A 352 -30.61 -6.67 -16.42
CA ASP A 352 -31.63 -7.74 -16.38
C ASP A 352 -31.35 -8.75 -15.26
N ASP A 353 -32.42 -9.27 -14.66
CA ASP A 353 -32.48 -10.29 -13.61
C ASP A 353 -32.10 -11.67 -14.13
N GLY A 354 -31.35 -12.44 -13.34
CA GLY A 354 -31.01 -13.83 -13.68
C GLY A 354 -30.54 -14.62 -12.47
N ALA A 355 -31.48 -15.27 -11.80
CA ALA A 355 -31.28 -16.04 -10.58
C ALA A 355 -30.50 -17.37 -10.77
N LEU A 356 -29.99 -17.85 -9.62
CA LEU A 356 -29.66 -19.24 -9.21
C LEU A 356 -28.17 -19.67 -9.24
N PRO A 357 -27.74 -20.67 -8.42
CA PRO A 357 -28.28 -21.15 -7.14
C PRO A 357 -27.23 -21.30 -6.01
N VAL A 358 -27.75 -21.38 -4.78
CA VAL A 358 -27.07 -21.68 -3.51
C VAL A 358 -26.89 -23.21 -3.33
N SER A 359 -25.75 -23.66 -2.80
CA SER A 359 -25.54 -24.97 -2.13
C SER A 359 -24.14 -25.03 -1.47
N PRO A 360 -23.87 -25.88 -0.45
CA PRO A 360 -24.17 -25.58 0.95
C PRO A 360 -22.94 -25.63 1.88
N LEU A 361 -23.12 -25.02 3.06
CA LEU A 361 -22.25 -25.03 4.22
C LEU A 361 -21.73 -26.43 4.60
N SER A 362 -20.41 -26.56 4.68
CA SER A 362 -19.73 -27.63 5.41
C SER A 362 -19.48 -27.15 6.83
N ARG A 363 -20.15 -27.78 7.81
CA ARG A 363 -19.80 -27.70 9.23
C ARG A 363 -18.52 -28.49 9.44
N GLU A 364 -17.50 -27.89 10.04
CA GLU A 364 -16.44 -28.64 10.70
C GLU A 364 -16.46 -28.33 12.20
N GLU A 365 -16.25 -29.40 12.94
CA GLU A 365 -16.62 -29.62 14.33
C GLU A 365 -15.62 -29.01 15.31
N GLU A 366 -16.15 -28.44 16.39
CA GLU A 366 -15.41 -28.09 17.60
C GLU A 366 -14.89 -29.37 18.27
N ASN A 367 -13.61 -29.42 18.62
CA ASN A 367 -13.06 -30.42 19.52
C ASN A 367 -12.72 -29.79 20.88
N PRO A 368 -13.22 -30.35 22.01
CA PRO A 368 -13.17 -29.71 23.31
C PRO A 368 -11.83 -29.88 24.05
N ILE A 369 -11.54 -28.85 24.85
CA ILE A 369 -10.42 -28.70 25.79
C ILE A 369 -10.42 -29.85 26.82
N GLN A 370 -9.33 -30.63 26.87
CA GLN A 370 -9.02 -31.49 28.02
C GLN A 370 -8.20 -30.71 29.05
N VAL A 371 -8.79 -30.57 30.23
CA VAL A 371 -8.16 -30.14 31.48
C VAL A 371 -7.35 -31.29 32.03
N LEU A 372 -6.05 -31.09 32.28
CA LEU A 372 -5.27 -31.96 33.16
C LEU A 372 -4.70 -31.12 34.30
N ARG A 373 -5.22 -31.40 35.50
CA ARG A 373 -4.63 -31.07 36.79
C ARG A 373 -3.38 -31.93 36.99
N ASN A 374 -2.29 -31.29 37.40
CA ASN A 374 -1.63 -31.57 38.68
C ASN A 374 -0.73 -30.38 39.05
#